data_AF-A0A5Q4EIX7-F1
#
_entry.id   AF-A0A5Q4EIX7-F1
#
_cell.length_a   1.000
_cell.length_b   1.000
_cell.length_c   1.000
_cell.angle_alpha   90.00
_cell.angle_beta   90.00
_cell.angle_gamma   90.00
#
_symmetry.space_group_name_H-M   'P 1'
#
loop_
_entity.id
_entity.type
_entity.pdbx_description
1 polymer ?
#
loop_
_entity_poly.entity_id
_entity_poly.type
_entity_poly.pdbx_seq_one_letter_code
_entity_poly.pdbx_strand_id
1 'polypeptide(L)'
;MAGFQIIIISPNMARFISRTAFLLFLVLLAFKPQMGQAQVDSTFRFYFYDQRYSLFQVLPDTPGEIIMLGNSITNGANWSELFNNPNIRNRGISGDNTFGILHRLEEVTASRPEKIFLLIGINDISKETPVEVILNNYRRIVERIREDSPDTRLYLQSIMPTSNEFDHFPRAYNREKEIEAVNQGIEMLAARYGATFIDLHPHFLDEHGKLNKEFTNDGLHLMGEGYLHWARILRPYIEEKTENMETAPVSTGDLYYQRKRAMHEAMQLTPDAVVMLGNSLTEGGLWHELLPGVAVVNRGIGGDHLQGMLDRLPGIVEHKPKAIFIMAGINNILFYDASPASVAGGVEAMIQLIKEKSPSTKIYLQNILPVNEIAGENRDFLLNRHSTIITTNKL
;
A
#
# COMPACT_ATOMS: atom_id res chain seq x y z
N MET A 1 -11.42 64.19 48.77
CA MET A 1 -12.09 63.28 49.73
C MET A 1 -13.29 62.66 49.04
N ALA A 2 -13.17 61.42 48.55
CA ALA A 2 -14.29 60.69 47.97
C ALA A 2 -14.96 59.86 49.08
N GLY A 3 -16.24 60.14 49.36
CA GLY A 3 -17.01 59.44 50.37
C GLY A 3 -17.50 58.09 49.85
N PHE A 4 -17.19 57.01 50.57
CA PHE A 4 -17.77 55.69 50.35
C PHE A 4 -19.20 55.65 50.91
N GLN A 5 -20.18 55.35 50.06
CA GLN A 5 -21.54 55.01 50.48
C GLN A 5 -21.61 53.49 50.72
N ILE A 6 -21.84 53.09 51.97
CA ILE A 6 -22.06 51.68 52.34
C ILE A 6 -23.51 51.32 52.04
N ILE A 7 -23.73 50.45 51.06
CA ILE A 7 -25.04 49.89 50.75
C ILE A 7 -25.28 48.72 51.73
N ILE A 8 -26.21 48.91 52.68
CA ILE A 8 -26.63 47.85 53.62
C ILE A 8 -27.69 47.00 52.92
N ILE A 9 -27.33 45.77 52.54
CA ILE A 9 -28.24 44.79 51.94
C ILE A 9 -29.02 44.11 53.06
N SER A 10 -30.36 44.10 52.98
CA SER A 10 -31.19 43.47 54.01
C SER A 10 -31.02 41.95 54.03
N PRO A 11 -31.16 41.27 55.19
CA PRO A 11 -30.99 39.82 55.32
C PRO A 11 -31.89 39.00 54.38
N ASN A 12 -33.08 39.52 54.05
CA ASN A 12 -34.02 38.89 53.12
C ASN A 12 -33.56 39.00 51.67
N MET A 13 -32.90 40.09 51.29
CA MET A 13 -32.34 40.27 49.95
C MET A 13 -31.10 39.39 49.74
N ALA A 14 -30.28 39.21 50.78
CA ALA A 14 -29.16 38.27 50.76
C ALA A 14 -29.61 36.80 50.60
N ARG A 15 -30.67 36.38 51.30
CA ARG A 15 -31.27 35.02 51.13
C ARG A 15 -31.93 34.82 49.78
N PHE A 16 -32.53 35.86 49.19
CA PHE A 16 -33.10 35.77 47.85
C PHE A 16 -31.99 35.59 46.83
N ILE A 17 -30.95 36.44 46.84
CA ILE A 17 -29.78 36.35 45.95
C ILE A 17 -29.08 34.99 46.08
N SER A 18 -28.94 34.43 47.29
CA SER A 18 -28.32 33.11 47.47
C SER A 18 -29.16 31.97 46.90
N ARG A 19 -30.50 32.05 46.93
CA ARG A 19 -31.39 31.04 46.37
C ARG A 19 -31.45 31.11 44.84
N THR A 20 -31.49 32.31 44.25
CA THR A 20 -31.43 32.47 42.80
C THR A 20 -30.06 32.09 42.25
N ALA A 21 -28.96 32.42 42.94
CA ALA A 21 -27.61 32.00 42.55
C ALA A 21 -27.43 30.47 42.64
N PHE A 22 -28.01 29.82 43.66
CA PHE A 22 -27.96 28.37 43.80
C PHE A 22 -28.80 27.64 42.72
N LEU A 23 -29.98 28.17 42.37
CA LEU A 23 -30.77 27.65 41.24
C LEU A 23 -30.06 27.86 39.89
N LEU A 24 -29.42 29.01 39.65
CA LEU A 24 -28.62 29.24 38.44
C LEU A 24 -27.41 28.29 38.37
N PHE A 25 -26.76 28.02 39.51
CA PHE A 25 -25.66 27.05 39.59
C PHE A 25 -26.12 25.61 39.30
N LEU A 26 -27.31 25.22 39.75
CA LEU A 26 -27.90 23.91 39.43
C LEU A 26 -28.33 23.80 37.96
N VAL A 27 -28.85 24.89 37.36
CA VAL A 27 -29.18 24.93 35.93
C VAL A 27 -27.92 24.85 35.06
N LEU A 28 -26.82 25.49 35.47
CA LEU A 28 -25.54 25.40 34.78
C LEU A 28 -24.89 23.99 34.88
N LEU A 29 -25.14 23.24 35.97
CA LEU A 29 -24.70 21.84 36.10
C LEU A 29 -25.53 20.88 35.23
N ALA A 30 -26.78 21.24 34.87
CA ALA A 30 -27.63 20.45 33.99
C ALA A 30 -27.30 20.65 32.50
N PHE A 31 -26.63 21.74 32.14
CA PHE A 31 -26.09 21.98 30.79
C PHE A 31 -24.61 21.61 30.74
N LYS A 32 -24.28 20.31 30.84
CA LYS A 32 -23.02 19.85 30.26
C LYS A 32 -23.17 19.96 28.74
N PRO A 33 -22.36 20.77 28.03
CA PRO A 33 -22.37 20.70 26.57
C PRO A 33 -22.03 19.26 26.20
N GLN A 34 -22.99 18.58 25.59
CA GLN A 34 -22.77 17.30 24.98
C GLN A 34 -21.86 17.59 23.79
N MET A 35 -20.54 17.56 24.00
CA MET A 35 -19.59 17.50 22.89
C MET A 35 -20.02 16.28 22.08
N GLY A 36 -20.67 16.51 20.94
CA GLY A 36 -20.96 15.43 19.99
C GLY A 36 -19.64 14.74 19.71
N GLN A 37 -19.59 13.42 19.87
CA GLN A 37 -18.43 12.67 19.43
C GLN A 37 -18.22 13.00 17.95
N ALA A 38 -17.02 13.45 17.60
CA ALA A 38 -16.66 13.70 16.22
C ALA A 38 -16.98 12.42 15.42
N GLN A 39 -17.67 12.57 14.30
CA GLN A 39 -18.03 11.43 13.46
C GLN A 39 -16.76 10.79 12.91
N VAL A 40 -16.57 9.49 13.18
CA VAL A 40 -15.42 8.73 12.68
C VAL A 40 -15.50 8.61 11.16
N ASP A 41 -14.42 9.01 10.46
CA ASP A 41 -14.30 8.81 9.01
C ASP A 41 -13.94 7.35 8.70
N SER A 42 -14.97 6.53 8.49
CA SER A 42 -14.83 5.13 8.11
C SER A 42 -14.69 4.91 6.60
N THR A 43 -14.45 5.95 5.79
CA THR A 43 -14.35 5.79 4.34
C THR A 43 -13.12 4.95 3.99
N PHE A 44 -13.27 4.02 3.05
CA PHE A 44 -12.16 3.19 2.55
C PHE A 44 -12.32 2.85 1.06
N ARG A 45 -13.56 2.89 0.57
CA ARG A 45 -13.92 2.48 -0.78
C ARG A 45 -13.73 3.63 -1.76
N PHE A 46 -12.91 3.41 -2.76
CA PHE A 46 -12.70 4.28 -3.93
C PHE A 46 -12.35 3.39 -5.14
N TYR A 47 -12.22 3.98 -6.33
CA TYR A 47 -12.10 3.22 -7.58
C TYR A 47 -10.99 2.14 -7.55
N PHE A 48 -9.83 2.44 -6.96
CA PHE A 48 -8.72 1.48 -6.91
C PHE A 48 -8.99 0.34 -5.93
N TYR A 49 -9.69 0.61 -4.82
CA TYR A 49 -10.17 -0.43 -3.92
C TYR A 49 -11.09 -1.40 -4.66
N ASP A 50 -12.07 -0.91 -5.43
CA ASP A 50 -12.97 -1.76 -6.20
C ASP A 50 -12.24 -2.57 -7.28
N GLN A 51 -11.25 -1.98 -7.94
CA GLN A 51 -10.41 -2.67 -8.93
C GLN A 51 -9.62 -3.83 -8.32
N ARG A 52 -8.95 -3.58 -7.18
CA ARG A 52 -8.15 -4.61 -6.50
C ARG A 52 -9.03 -5.68 -5.86
N TYR A 53 -10.10 -5.27 -5.18
CA TYR A 53 -11.00 -6.20 -4.53
C TYR A 53 -11.69 -7.13 -5.55
N SER A 54 -12.22 -6.58 -6.65
CA SER A 54 -12.84 -7.41 -7.70
C SER A 54 -11.85 -8.36 -8.37
N LEU A 55 -10.57 -7.95 -8.52
CA LEU A 55 -9.52 -8.85 -8.98
C LEU A 55 -9.29 -9.99 -7.97
N PHE A 56 -9.18 -9.69 -6.68
CA PHE A 56 -8.96 -10.73 -5.66
C PHE A 56 -10.11 -11.75 -5.62
N GLN A 57 -11.36 -11.30 -5.79
CA GLN A 57 -12.54 -12.18 -5.80
C GLN A 57 -12.58 -13.19 -6.96
N VAL A 58 -11.85 -12.94 -8.06
CA VAL A 58 -11.83 -13.84 -9.23
C VAL A 58 -10.58 -14.69 -9.31
N LEU A 59 -9.58 -14.42 -8.46
CA LEU A 59 -8.40 -15.27 -8.36
C LEU A 59 -8.76 -16.55 -7.59
N PRO A 60 -8.20 -17.70 -7.99
CA PRO A 60 -8.50 -18.95 -7.32
C PRO A 60 -7.86 -19.01 -5.94
N ASP A 61 -8.60 -19.55 -4.98
CA ASP A 61 -8.05 -19.99 -3.70
C ASP A 61 -7.05 -21.13 -3.95
N THR A 62 -5.84 -21.04 -3.38
CA THR A 62 -4.84 -22.11 -3.45
C THR A 62 -4.46 -22.66 -2.07
N PRO A 63 -4.26 -23.98 -1.90
CA PRO A 63 -3.82 -24.54 -0.63
C PRO A 63 -2.42 -24.05 -0.22
N GLY A 64 -2.22 -23.79 1.07
CA GLY A 64 -0.92 -23.38 1.60
C GLY A 64 -0.56 -21.93 1.32
N GLU A 65 -1.55 -21.08 1.04
CA GLU A 65 -1.33 -19.65 0.80
C GLU A 65 -0.77 -18.93 2.02
N ILE A 66 0.14 -18.01 1.75
CA ILE A 66 0.64 -17.04 2.72
C ILE A 66 0.14 -15.67 2.27
N ILE A 67 -0.75 -15.06 3.03
CA ILE A 67 -1.35 -13.78 2.64
C ILE A 67 -0.60 -12.62 3.29
N MET A 68 -0.11 -11.71 2.46
CA MET A 68 0.35 -10.38 2.87
C MET A 68 -0.84 -9.41 2.77
N LEU A 69 -1.40 -9.02 3.92
CA LEU A 69 -2.64 -8.27 4.04
C LEU A 69 -2.40 -6.85 4.56
N GLY A 70 -2.90 -5.82 3.87
CA GLY A 70 -2.75 -4.46 4.35
C GLY A 70 -3.10 -3.35 3.36
N ASN A 71 -2.46 -2.21 3.55
CA ASN A 71 -2.68 -0.98 2.77
C ASN A 71 -1.65 -0.81 1.63
N SER A 72 -1.32 0.44 1.25
CA SER A 72 -0.36 0.79 0.19
C SER A 72 1.04 0.27 0.46
N ILE A 73 1.46 0.22 1.73
CA ILE A 73 2.77 -0.31 2.14
C ILE A 73 2.84 -1.81 1.84
N THR A 74 1.74 -2.55 2.01
CA THR A 74 1.67 -3.96 1.59
C THR A 74 1.48 -4.11 0.08
N ASN A 75 0.68 -3.24 -0.54
CA ASN A 75 0.39 -3.28 -1.97
C ASN A 75 1.64 -3.07 -2.82
N GLY A 76 2.58 -2.22 -2.38
CA GLY A 76 3.73 -1.80 -3.18
C GLY A 76 4.70 -2.93 -3.55
N ALA A 77 4.73 -4.00 -2.77
CA ALA A 77 5.69 -5.10 -2.93
C ALA A 77 5.23 -6.22 -3.89
N ASN A 78 6.18 -6.80 -4.62
CA ASN A 78 5.98 -8.10 -5.30
C ASN A 78 6.45 -9.21 -4.34
N TRP A 79 5.61 -9.56 -3.36
CA TRP A 79 6.00 -10.43 -2.25
C TRP A 79 6.48 -11.82 -2.66
N SER A 80 5.84 -12.46 -3.64
CA SER A 80 6.28 -13.77 -4.14
C SER A 80 7.69 -13.71 -4.74
N GLU A 81 8.03 -12.62 -5.44
CA GLU A 81 9.39 -12.37 -5.96
C GLU A 81 10.38 -12.11 -4.80
N LEU A 82 10.03 -11.28 -3.81
CA LEU A 82 10.90 -10.96 -2.66
C LEU A 82 11.34 -12.19 -1.86
N PHE A 83 10.48 -13.20 -1.75
CA PHE A 83 10.76 -14.43 -1.01
C PHE A 83 11.07 -15.62 -1.91
N ASN A 84 11.02 -15.45 -3.24
CA ASN A 84 11.06 -16.55 -4.20
C ASN A 84 10.10 -17.69 -3.81
N ASN A 85 8.89 -17.31 -3.39
CA ASN A 85 7.88 -18.23 -2.89
C ASN A 85 6.55 -18.00 -3.63
N PRO A 86 6.14 -18.94 -4.50
CA PRO A 86 4.94 -18.81 -5.32
C PRO A 86 3.62 -18.81 -4.52
N ASN A 87 3.66 -19.27 -3.26
CA ASN A 87 2.48 -19.36 -2.40
C ASN A 87 2.16 -18.05 -1.68
N ILE A 88 3.03 -17.03 -1.77
CA ILE A 88 2.78 -15.73 -1.16
C ILE A 88 1.86 -14.89 -2.05
N ARG A 89 0.74 -14.45 -1.48
CA ARG A 89 -0.31 -13.66 -2.16
C ARG A 89 -0.31 -12.23 -1.64
N ASN A 90 -0.29 -11.24 -2.55
CA ASN A 90 -0.43 -9.83 -2.18
C ASN A 90 -1.90 -9.44 -2.13
N ARG A 91 -2.45 -9.27 -0.92
CA ARG A 91 -3.79 -8.74 -0.65
C ARG A 91 -3.74 -7.33 -0.05
N GLY A 92 -2.72 -6.56 -0.41
CA GLY A 92 -2.60 -5.13 -0.13
C GLY A 92 -3.44 -4.27 -1.10
N ILE A 93 -4.08 -3.24 -0.56
CA ILE A 93 -4.82 -2.23 -1.33
C ILE A 93 -4.37 -0.84 -0.87
N SER A 94 -3.84 -0.02 -1.77
CA SER A 94 -3.49 1.37 -1.44
C SER A 94 -4.68 2.13 -0.84
N GLY A 95 -4.43 2.95 0.18
CA GLY A 95 -5.48 3.72 0.87
C GLY A 95 -6.39 2.92 1.81
N ASP A 96 -6.26 1.59 1.86
CA ASP A 96 -7.09 0.73 2.73
C ASP A 96 -6.84 1.01 4.22
N ASN A 97 -7.85 0.78 5.04
CA ASN A 97 -7.85 1.04 6.48
C ASN A 97 -8.51 -0.13 7.22
N THR A 98 -8.62 -0.07 8.56
CA THR A 98 -9.19 -1.20 9.31
C THR A 98 -10.64 -1.52 8.95
N PHE A 99 -11.42 -0.54 8.48
CA PHE A 99 -12.79 -0.75 8.02
C PHE A 99 -12.85 -1.51 6.68
N GLY A 100 -11.95 -1.18 5.75
CA GLY A 100 -11.87 -1.86 4.46
C GLY A 100 -11.39 -3.30 4.60
N ILE A 101 -10.42 -3.57 5.48
CA ILE A 101 -10.02 -4.95 5.82
C ILE A 101 -11.23 -5.76 6.33
N LEU A 102 -12.00 -5.23 7.28
CA LEU A 102 -13.20 -5.90 7.79
C LEU A 102 -14.23 -6.20 6.69
N HIS A 103 -14.39 -5.27 5.73
CA HIS A 103 -15.33 -5.42 4.63
C HIS A 103 -14.95 -6.55 3.67
N ARG A 104 -13.66 -6.76 3.38
CA ARG A 104 -13.17 -7.79 2.43
C ARG A 104 -12.60 -9.04 3.10
N LEU A 105 -12.79 -9.21 4.40
CA LEU A 105 -12.13 -10.27 5.16
C LEU A 105 -12.56 -11.69 4.74
N GLU A 106 -13.77 -11.83 4.21
CA GLU A 106 -14.27 -13.10 3.66
C GLU A 106 -13.42 -13.58 2.48
N GLU A 107 -13.03 -12.69 1.56
CA GLU A 107 -12.15 -13.05 0.44
C GLU A 107 -10.79 -13.54 0.94
N VAL A 108 -10.26 -12.91 1.98
CA VAL A 108 -8.96 -13.29 2.57
C VAL A 108 -9.02 -14.65 3.28
N THR A 109 -10.15 -14.98 3.90
CA THR A 109 -10.28 -16.18 4.75
C THR A 109 -10.85 -17.38 4.00
N ALA A 110 -11.45 -17.18 2.82
CA ALA A 110 -12.05 -18.23 2.00
C ALA A 110 -11.08 -19.37 1.66
N SER A 111 -9.82 -19.04 1.32
CA SER A 111 -8.79 -20.04 1.00
C SER A 111 -8.24 -20.82 2.21
N ARG A 112 -8.63 -20.42 3.43
CA ARG A 112 -8.09 -20.92 4.71
C ARG A 112 -6.55 -20.95 4.68
N PRO A 113 -5.91 -19.78 4.52
CA PRO A 113 -4.48 -19.68 4.26
C PRO A 113 -3.66 -20.24 5.41
N GLU A 114 -2.45 -20.70 5.11
CA GLU A 114 -1.51 -21.19 6.13
C GLU A 114 -1.08 -20.07 7.09
N LYS A 115 -0.84 -18.88 6.54
CA LYS A 115 -0.35 -17.71 7.28
C LYS A 115 -1.02 -16.44 6.77
N ILE A 116 -1.33 -15.51 7.69
CA ILE A 116 -1.71 -14.12 7.36
C ILE A 116 -0.75 -13.18 8.07
N PHE A 117 -0.12 -12.28 7.31
CA PHE A 117 0.68 -11.17 7.82
C PHE A 117 -0.08 -9.86 7.62
N LEU A 118 -0.57 -9.27 8.72
CA LEU A 118 -1.40 -8.06 8.69
C LEU A 118 -0.59 -6.82 9.08
N LEU A 119 -0.55 -5.80 8.20
CA LEU A 119 -0.09 -4.44 8.51
C LEU A 119 -1.14 -3.42 8.05
N ILE A 120 -1.83 -2.79 9.00
CA ILE A 120 -2.90 -1.80 8.72
C ILE A 120 -2.96 -0.73 9.83
N GLY A 121 -3.65 0.39 9.61
CA GLY A 121 -3.92 1.38 10.67
C GLY A 121 -3.40 2.79 10.39
N ILE A 122 -2.34 2.95 9.60
CA ILE A 122 -1.77 4.31 9.34
C ILE A 122 -2.76 5.24 8.61
N ASN A 123 -3.63 4.69 7.76
CA ASN A 123 -4.68 5.45 7.09
C ASN A 123 -5.83 5.83 8.03
N ASP A 124 -6.14 4.98 9.01
CA ASP A 124 -7.07 5.30 10.09
C ASP A 124 -6.53 6.47 10.93
N ILE A 125 -5.25 6.40 11.32
CA ILE A 125 -4.53 7.46 12.06
C ILE A 125 -4.48 8.75 11.24
N SER A 126 -4.21 8.67 9.93
CA SER A 126 -4.21 9.82 9.02
C SER A 126 -5.58 10.49 8.87
N LYS A 127 -6.65 9.76 9.22
CA LYS A 127 -8.04 10.26 9.27
C LYS A 127 -8.46 10.68 10.68
N GLU A 128 -7.51 10.71 11.61
CA GLU A 128 -7.76 11.03 13.02
C GLU A 128 -8.79 10.07 13.64
N THR A 129 -8.84 8.82 13.14
CA THR A 129 -9.66 7.78 13.75
C THR A 129 -9.14 7.51 15.16
N PRO A 130 -10.01 7.52 16.17
CA PRO A 130 -9.58 7.28 17.54
C PRO A 130 -8.94 5.89 17.73
N VAL A 131 -7.86 5.82 18.52
CA VAL A 131 -7.04 4.61 18.74
C VAL A 131 -7.88 3.40 19.17
N GLU A 132 -8.83 3.59 20.06
CA GLU A 132 -9.78 2.60 20.53
C GLU A 132 -10.69 2.05 19.43
N VAL A 133 -11.06 2.86 18.44
CA VAL A 133 -11.83 2.40 17.28
C VAL A 133 -10.95 1.54 16.39
N ILE A 134 -9.71 1.95 16.15
CA ILE A 134 -8.71 1.18 15.40
C ILE A 134 -8.49 -0.18 16.08
N LEU A 135 -8.24 -0.19 17.39
CA LEU A 135 -8.03 -1.42 18.17
C LEU A 135 -9.28 -2.30 18.25
N ASN A 136 -10.48 -1.72 18.31
CA ASN A 136 -11.71 -2.49 18.24
C ASN A 136 -11.91 -3.14 16.86
N ASN A 137 -11.52 -2.46 15.77
CA ASN A 137 -11.53 -3.07 14.46
C ASN A 137 -10.46 -4.18 14.33
N TYR A 138 -9.24 -3.97 14.85
CA TYR A 138 -8.24 -5.04 14.95
C TYR A 138 -8.76 -6.26 15.70
N ARG A 139 -9.41 -6.07 16.85
CA ARG A 139 -10.04 -7.16 17.61
C ARG A 139 -11.04 -7.93 16.75
N ARG A 140 -11.93 -7.23 16.03
CA ARG A 140 -12.93 -7.85 15.15
C ARG A 140 -12.29 -8.59 13.97
N ILE A 141 -11.21 -8.05 13.40
CA ILE A 141 -10.44 -8.72 12.34
C ILE A 141 -9.86 -10.03 12.87
N VAL A 142 -9.20 -10.00 14.02
CA VAL A 142 -8.58 -11.18 14.65
C VAL A 142 -9.64 -12.23 15.01
N GLU A 143 -10.75 -11.83 15.64
CA GLU A 143 -11.86 -12.71 15.97
C GLU A 143 -12.40 -13.40 14.73
N ARG A 144 -12.67 -12.63 13.67
CA ARG A 144 -13.24 -13.18 12.45
C ARG A 144 -12.28 -14.09 11.68
N ILE A 145 -10.99 -13.77 11.63
CA ILE A 145 -9.98 -14.68 11.05
C ILE A 145 -9.98 -16.02 11.79
N ARG A 146 -10.04 -16.01 13.14
CA ARG A 146 -10.04 -17.23 13.94
C ARG A 146 -11.33 -18.04 13.81
N GLU A 147 -12.46 -17.37 13.59
CA GLU A 147 -13.75 -18.00 13.32
C GLU A 147 -13.79 -18.63 11.92
N ASP A 148 -13.45 -17.85 10.90
CA ASP A 148 -13.56 -18.24 9.49
C ASP A 148 -12.44 -19.22 9.08
N SER A 149 -11.24 -19.08 9.67
CA SER A 149 -10.06 -19.92 9.38
C SER A 149 -9.23 -20.23 10.65
N PRO A 150 -9.70 -21.15 11.51
CA PRO A 150 -9.10 -21.43 12.82
C PRO A 150 -7.66 -21.97 12.80
N ASP A 151 -7.25 -22.61 11.70
CA ASP A 151 -5.91 -23.17 11.53
C ASP A 151 -4.90 -22.17 10.96
N THR A 152 -5.36 -20.99 10.51
CA THR A 152 -4.48 -19.95 9.96
C THR A 152 -3.62 -19.34 11.05
N ARG A 153 -2.29 -19.33 10.81
CA ARG A 153 -1.35 -18.63 11.70
C ARG A 153 -1.37 -17.14 11.41
N LEU A 154 -1.77 -16.36 12.41
CA LEU A 154 -1.90 -14.92 12.30
C LEU A 154 -0.66 -14.21 12.85
N TYR A 155 -0.08 -13.33 12.04
CA TYR A 155 1.05 -12.47 12.36
C TYR A 155 0.58 -11.01 12.26
N LEU A 156 0.50 -10.33 13.40
CA LEU A 156 0.15 -8.91 13.48
C LEU A 156 1.43 -8.09 13.49
N GLN A 157 1.60 -7.21 12.52
CA GLN A 157 2.79 -6.38 12.39
C GLN A 157 2.52 -4.99 12.96
N SER A 158 3.46 -4.45 13.72
CA SER A 158 3.40 -3.06 14.19
C SER A 158 3.30 -2.09 13.01
N ILE A 159 2.55 -1.01 13.15
CA ILE A 159 2.57 0.14 12.27
C ILE A 159 3.98 0.76 12.29
N MET A 160 4.57 0.92 11.11
CA MET A 160 5.89 1.55 10.92
C MET A 160 5.87 3.04 11.29
N PRO A 161 7.02 3.64 11.64
CA PRO A 161 7.12 5.08 11.84
C PRO A 161 6.85 5.87 10.56
N THR A 162 6.66 7.18 10.71
CA THR A 162 6.59 8.15 9.60
C THR A 162 7.67 9.22 9.77
N SER A 163 7.99 9.95 8.71
CA SER A 163 8.91 11.10 8.76
C SER A 163 8.27 12.34 8.17
N ASN A 164 8.34 13.44 8.91
CA ASN A 164 7.83 14.75 8.52
C ASN A 164 8.89 15.64 7.85
N GLU A 165 10.02 15.06 7.44
CA GLU A 165 11.05 15.74 6.62
C GLU A 165 10.61 15.92 5.15
N PHE A 166 9.46 15.35 4.79
CA PHE A 166 8.86 15.37 3.46
C PHE A 166 7.49 16.02 3.51
N ASP A 167 6.97 16.54 2.40
CA ASP A 167 5.69 17.28 2.36
C ASP A 167 4.53 16.50 1.68
N HIS A 168 4.72 15.21 1.42
CA HIS A 168 3.78 14.44 0.59
C HIS A 168 2.55 13.90 1.32
N PHE A 169 2.68 13.51 2.60
CA PHE A 169 1.63 12.90 3.40
C PHE A 169 1.44 13.60 4.77
N PRO A 170 1.16 14.92 4.80
CA PRO A 170 1.13 15.71 6.04
C PRO A 170 0.17 15.19 7.11
N ARG A 171 -0.90 14.48 6.72
CA ARG A 171 -1.85 13.88 7.66
C ARG A 171 -1.33 12.65 8.40
N ALA A 172 -0.35 11.96 7.82
CA ALA A 172 0.27 10.78 8.42
C ALA A 172 1.39 11.15 9.41
N TYR A 173 1.89 12.38 9.35
CA TYR A 173 3.05 12.84 10.11
C TYR A 173 2.71 13.37 11.49
N ASN A 174 3.69 13.34 12.40
CA ASN A 174 3.55 13.79 13.79
C ASN A 174 2.42 13.05 14.52
N ARG A 175 2.37 11.72 14.30
CA ARG A 175 1.40 10.77 14.84
C ARG A 175 2.06 9.70 15.71
N GLU A 176 3.25 9.98 16.23
CA GLU A 176 4.08 9.00 16.94
C GLU A 176 3.34 8.43 18.16
N LYS A 177 2.60 9.28 18.88
CA LYS A 177 1.81 8.85 20.05
C LYS A 177 0.68 7.91 19.67
N GLU A 178 -0.04 8.21 18.58
CA GLU A 178 -1.11 7.37 18.07
C GLU A 178 -0.57 6.04 17.53
N ILE A 179 0.53 6.09 16.80
CA ILE A 179 1.22 4.89 16.28
C ILE A 179 1.68 4.00 17.44
N GLU A 180 2.35 4.57 18.45
CA GLU A 180 2.82 3.83 19.62
C GLU A 180 1.64 3.20 20.38
N ALA A 181 0.57 3.98 20.63
CA ALA A 181 -0.60 3.48 21.33
C ALA A 181 -1.32 2.35 20.57
N VAL A 182 -1.43 2.45 19.24
CA VAL A 182 -1.98 1.39 18.41
C VAL A 182 -1.07 0.16 18.42
N ASN A 183 0.25 0.33 18.30
CA ASN A 183 1.21 -0.78 18.32
C ASN A 183 1.17 -1.58 19.63
N GLN A 184 1.16 -0.89 20.77
CA GLN A 184 0.98 -1.52 22.09
C GLN A 184 -0.34 -2.30 22.16
N GLY A 185 -1.43 -1.72 21.65
CA GLY A 185 -2.72 -2.41 21.61
C GLY A 185 -2.73 -3.63 20.68
N ILE A 186 -2.03 -3.58 19.54
CA ILE A 186 -1.87 -4.72 18.62
C ILE A 186 -1.09 -5.85 19.31
N GLU A 187 0.01 -5.54 20.00
CA GLU A 187 0.78 -6.52 20.77
C GLU A 187 -0.08 -7.22 21.83
N MET A 188 -0.86 -6.44 22.59
CA MET A 188 -1.79 -6.99 23.59
C MET A 188 -2.87 -7.88 22.95
N LEU A 189 -3.41 -7.50 21.78
CA LEU A 189 -4.38 -8.31 21.05
C LEU A 189 -3.73 -9.60 20.52
N ALA A 190 -2.49 -9.54 20.02
CA ALA A 190 -1.76 -10.72 19.57
C ALA A 190 -1.62 -11.73 20.72
N ALA A 191 -1.14 -11.28 21.88
CA ALA A 191 -1.01 -12.11 23.08
C ALA A 191 -2.35 -12.69 23.54
N ARG A 192 -3.41 -11.87 23.57
CA ARG A 192 -4.74 -12.27 24.04
C ARG A 192 -5.38 -13.35 23.16
N TYR A 193 -5.21 -13.24 21.85
CA TYR A 193 -5.84 -14.12 20.88
C TYR A 193 -4.87 -15.16 20.32
N GLY A 194 -3.67 -15.34 20.89
CA GLY A 194 -2.70 -16.35 20.43
C GLY A 194 -2.24 -16.15 18.98
N ALA A 195 -2.10 -14.90 18.55
CA ALA A 195 -1.41 -14.52 17.31
C ALA A 195 0.03 -14.09 17.64
N THR A 196 0.90 -14.07 16.62
CA THR A 196 2.28 -13.60 16.76
C THR A 196 2.33 -12.10 16.49
N PHE A 197 2.93 -11.32 17.40
CA PHE A 197 3.26 -9.93 17.13
C PHE A 197 4.66 -9.84 16.52
N ILE A 198 4.80 -9.11 15.41
CA ILE A 198 6.08 -8.78 14.79
C ILE A 198 6.29 -7.28 14.93
N ASP A 199 7.20 -6.89 15.82
CA ASP A 199 7.54 -5.50 16.06
C ASP A 199 8.49 -4.98 14.97
N LEU A 200 7.95 -4.41 13.91
CA LEU A 200 8.70 -3.77 12.83
C LEU A 200 9.14 -2.36 13.19
N HIS A 201 8.35 -1.64 13.98
CA HIS A 201 8.50 -0.21 14.22
C HIS A 201 9.94 0.21 14.56
N PRO A 202 10.63 -0.40 15.57
CA PRO A 202 11.98 0.02 15.94
C PRO A 202 13.02 -0.24 14.84
N HIS A 203 12.77 -1.18 13.93
CA HIS A 203 13.70 -1.50 12.84
C HIS A 203 13.71 -0.46 11.71
N PHE A 204 12.71 0.43 11.69
CA PHE A 204 12.57 1.47 10.67
C PHE A 204 12.86 2.88 11.20
N LEU A 205 13.23 3.01 12.48
CA LEU A 205 13.56 4.30 13.09
C LEU A 205 14.97 4.77 12.68
N ASP A 206 15.11 6.08 12.51
CA ASP A 206 16.40 6.76 12.59
C ASP A 206 16.74 7.19 14.03
N GLU A 207 17.86 7.88 14.19
CA GLU A 207 18.33 8.41 15.47
C GLU A 207 17.42 9.49 16.09
N HIS A 208 16.45 10.01 15.32
CA HIS A 208 15.48 11.01 15.76
C HIS A 208 14.09 10.42 16.03
N GLY A 209 13.95 9.09 15.93
CA GLY A 209 12.67 8.41 16.13
C GLY A 209 11.69 8.62 14.97
N LYS A 210 12.18 8.95 13.77
CA LYS A 210 11.39 9.07 12.53
C LYS A 210 11.66 7.90 11.61
N LEU A 211 10.83 7.75 10.57
CA LEU A 211 11.13 6.77 9.51
C LEU A 211 12.46 7.11 8.83
N ASN A 212 13.42 6.19 8.91
CA ASN A 212 14.75 6.38 8.35
C ASN A 212 14.66 6.69 6.84
N LYS A 213 15.24 7.82 6.44
CA LYS A 213 15.29 8.32 5.06
C LYS A 213 15.99 7.37 4.08
N GLU A 214 16.81 6.43 4.56
CA GLU A 214 17.36 5.37 3.71
C GLU A 214 16.28 4.41 3.20
N PHE A 215 15.17 4.28 3.94
CA PHE A 215 14.07 3.41 3.59
C PHE A 215 12.93 4.13 2.88
N THR A 216 12.89 5.46 2.86
CA THR A 216 11.76 6.22 2.32
C THR A 216 12.20 7.43 1.51
N ASN A 217 11.40 7.79 0.51
CA ASN A 217 11.52 9.04 -0.24
C ASN A 217 10.35 10.00 0.00
N ASP A 218 9.42 9.64 0.89
CA ASP A 218 8.20 10.41 1.13
C ASP A 218 7.73 10.43 2.57
N GLY A 219 8.48 9.83 3.49
CA GLY A 219 8.17 9.80 4.91
C GLY A 219 7.07 8.81 5.30
N LEU A 220 6.57 7.95 4.39
CA LEU A 220 5.50 6.99 4.68
C LEU A 220 5.71 5.62 3.99
N HIS A 221 6.02 5.62 2.71
CA HIS A 221 6.19 4.42 1.89
C HIS A 221 7.66 4.02 1.77
N LEU A 222 7.88 2.72 1.55
CA LEU A 222 9.21 2.15 1.47
C LEU A 222 9.78 2.16 0.05
N MET A 223 11.07 2.47 -0.06
CA MET A 223 11.91 2.16 -1.22
C MET A 223 12.32 0.68 -1.22
N GLY A 224 13.01 0.24 -2.28
CA GLY A 224 13.47 -1.15 -2.42
C GLY A 224 14.22 -1.68 -1.19
N GLU A 225 15.16 -0.90 -0.64
CA GLU A 225 15.90 -1.27 0.57
C GLU A 225 15.03 -1.41 1.81
N GLY A 226 14.00 -0.57 1.95
CA GLY A 226 13.01 -0.71 3.02
C GLY A 226 12.25 -2.03 2.91
N TYR A 227 11.87 -2.44 1.70
CA TYR A 227 11.23 -3.74 1.46
C TYR A 227 12.18 -4.92 1.67
N LEU A 228 13.45 -4.82 1.27
CA LEU A 228 14.46 -5.86 1.56
C LEU A 228 14.69 -6.00 3.07
N HIS A 229 14.74 -4.87 3.79
CA HIS A 229 14.85 -4.86 5.23
C HIS A 229 13.63 -5.51 5.89
N TRP A 230 12.43 -5.15 5.46
CA TRP A 230 11.20 -5.79 5.93
C TRP A 230 11.18 -7.30 5.64
N ALA A 231 11.51 -7.71 4.42
CA ALA A 231 11.56 -9.11 4.03
C ALA A 231 12.55 -9.91 4.87
N ARG A 232 13.70 -9.31 5.24
CA ARG A 232 14.68 -9.92 6.15
C ARG A 232 14.07 -10.20 7.54
N ILE A 233 13.31 -9.26 8.09
CA ILE A 233 12.64 -9.43 9.39
C ILE A 233 11.56 -10.53 9.32
N LEU A 234 10.82 -10.60 8.21
CA LEU A 234 9.74 -11.58 8.05
C LEU A 234 10.22 -12.99 7.71
N ARG A 235 11.44 -13.14 7.18
CA ARG A 235 11.96 -14.42 6.67
C ARG A 235 11.85 -15.58 7.66
N PRO A 236 12.21 -15.45 8.96
CA PRO A 236 12.07 -16.55 9.91
C PRO A 236 10.61 -17.01 10.12
N TYR A 237 9.65 -16.10 9.97
CA TYR A 237 8.23 -16.41 10.13
C TYR A 237 7.63 -17.04 8.86
N ILE A 238 8.13 -16.67 7.68
CA ILE A 238 7.69 -17.21 6.39
C ILE A 238 8.32 -18.59 6.12
N GLU A 239 9.63 -18.71 6.28
CA GLU A 239 10.40 -19.92 5.92
C GLU A 239 10.57 -20.91 7.08
N GLU A 240 10.26 -20.51 8.32
CA GLU A 240 10.45 -21.32 9.53
C GLU A 240 11.90 -21.81 9.70
N LYS A 241 12.85 -21.00 9.26
CA LYS A 241 14.29 -21.23 9.35
C LYS A 241 15.01 -19.95 9.81
N THR A 242 16.04 -20.08 10.64
CA THR A 242 16.88 -18.97 11.12
C THR A 242 18.19 -18.91 10.34
N GLU A 243 18.53 -17.76 9.74
CA GLU A 243 19.93 -17.30 9.57
C GLU A 243 20.09 -15.83 9.09
N ASN A 244 21.30 -15.29 9.33
CA ASN A 244 21.72 -13.87 9.41
C ASN A 244 22.15 -13.24 8.06
N MET A 245 21.96 -11.92 7.85
CA MET A 245 22.57 -11.16 6.73
C MET A 245 22.74 -9.63 6.94
N GLU A 246 23.78 -9.07 6.28
CA GLU A 246 24.21 -7.65 6.15
C GLU A 246 23.44 -6.82 5.07
N THR A 247 23.71 -5.50 4.98
CA THR A 247 23.05 -4.48 4.12
C THR A 247 24.04 -3.58 3.34
N ALA A 248 23.59 -3.02 2.19
CA ALA A 248 24.27 -1.99 1.38
C ALA A 248 23.26 -0.90 0.91
N PRO A 249 23.66 0.33 0.47
CA PRO A 249 22.75 1.48 0.30
C PRO A 249 22.49 1.91 -1.17
N VAL A 250 21.47 2.79 -1.43
CA VAL A 250 21.51 4.03 -2.28
C VAL A 250 20.12 4.67 -2.67
N SER A 251 20.07 6.03 -2.60
CA SER A 251 19.45 7.15 -3.41
C SER A 251 17.97 7.24 -3.91
N THR A 252 17.47 8.50 -3.96
CA THR A 252 16.06 8.96 -4.14
C THR A 252 15.77 9.80 -5.40
N GLY A 253 14.56 9.68 -5.97
CA GLY A 253 13.84 10.80 -6.60
C GLY A 253 12.75 10.43 -7.61
N ASP A 254 11.49 10.86 -7.36
CA ASP A 254 10.13 10.66 -7.99
C ASP A 254 9.25 9.56 -7.34
N LEU A 255 8.26 9.98 -6.54
CA LEU A 255 7.85 9.29 -5.30
C LEU A 255 7.46 7.83 -5.48
N TYR A 256 6.42 7.56 -6.26
CA TYR A 256 5.95 6.19 -6.48
C TYR A 256 6.75 5.46 -7.54
N TYR A 257 7.02 6.14 -8.67
CA TYR A 257 7.73 5.57 -9.81
C TYR A 257 9.07 4.99 -9.37
N GLN A 258 9.80 5.71 -8.53
CA GLN A 258 11.20 5.38 -8.22
C GLN A 258 11.31 4.40 -7.08
N ARG A 259 10.35 4.40 -6.14
CA ARG A 259 10.17 3.30 -5.19
C ARG A 259 9.98 1.97 -5.94
N LYS A 260 9.05 1.96 -6.90
CA LYS A 260 8.74 0.76 -7.66
C LYS A 260 9.89 0.35 -8.57
N ARG A 261 10.56 1.30 -9.22
CA ARG A 261 11.76 1.09 -10.02
C ARG A 261 12.89 0.49 -9.18
N ALA A 262 13.24 1.12 -8.06
CA ALA A 262 14.29 0.63 -7.17
C ALA A 262 13.97 -0.78 -6.65
N MET A 263 12.71 -1.07 -6.33
CA MET A 263 12.31 -2.44 -5.97
C MET A 263 12.57 -3.43 -7.11
N HIS A 264 12.18 -3.10 -8.35
CA HIS A 264 12.42 -3.96 -9.50
C HIS A 264 13.91 -4.15 -9.82
N GLU A 265 14.73 -3.11 -9.63
CA GLU A 265 16.18 -3.14 -9.85
C GLU A 265 16.91 -3.94 -8.75
N ALA A 266 16.39 -3.93 -7.52
CA ALA A 266 16.89 -4.75 -6.42
C ALA A 266 16.53 -6.25 -6.57
N MET A 267 15.48 -6.57 -7.34
CA MET A 267 15.02 -7.94 -7.56
C MET A 267 15.81 -8.63 -8.67
N GLN A 268 16.43 -9.76 -8.34
CA GLN A 268 17.16 -10.57 -9.32
C GLN A 268 16.23 -11.15 -10.41
N LEU A 269 16.70 -11.13 -11.66
CA LEU A 269 16.08 -11.88 -12.76
C LEU A 269 16.92 -13.09 -13.13
N THR A 270 16.24 -14.18 -13.49
CA THR A 270 16.84 -15.42 -14.00
C THR A 270 16.66 -15.52 -15.53
N PRO A 271 17.54 -16.23 -16.26
CA PRO A 271 17.40 -16.37 -17.72
C PRO A 271 16.13 -17.08 -18.19
N ASP A 272 15.49 -17.89 -17.35
CA ASP A 272 14.22 -18.55 -17.65
C ASP A 272 12.99 -17.65 -17.45
N ALA A 273 13.19 -16.44 -16.91
CA ALA A 273 12.11 -15.51 -16.58
C ALA A 273 11.30 -15.07 -17.81
N VAL A 274 9.99 -14.93 -17.61
CA VAL A 274 9.05 -14.28 -18.52
C VAL A 274 8.72 -12.90 -17.93
N VAL A 275 9.19 -11.84 -18.56
CA VAL A 275 9.04 -10.48 -18.04
C VAL A 275 7.79 -9.81 -18.58
N MET A 276 6.97 -9.25 -17.69
CA MET A 276 5.84 -8.39 -18.04
C MET A 276 6.26 -6.92 -17.90
N LEU A 277 6.63 -6.27 -19.01
CA LEU A 277 7.10 -4.88 -19.06
C LEU A 277 5.95 -3.95 -19.45
N GLY A 278 5.66 -2.96 -18.61
CA GLY A 278 4.64 -1.96 -18.95
C GLY A 278 4.36 -0.94 -17.86
N ASN A 279 3.15 -0.40 -17.88
CA ASN A 279 2.69 0.69 -17.01
C ASN A 279 1.81 0.17 -15.84
N SER A 280 0.91 0.99 -15.29
CA SER A 280 -0.01 0.64 -14.18
C SER A 280 -0.89 -0.57 -14.49
N LEU A 281 -1.30 -0.77 -15.75
CA LEU A 281 -2.07 -1.94 -16.17
C LEU A 281 -1.24 -3.22 -16.03
N THR A 282 0.04 -3.15 -16.37
CA THR A 282 0.97 -4.26 -16.18
C THR A 282 1.31 -4.45 -14.70
N GLU A 283 1.49 -3.36 -13.95
CA GLU A 283 1.76 -3.43 -12.52
C GLU A 283 0.62 -4.09 -11.74
N GLY A 284 -0.62 -3.73 -12.05
CA GLY A 284 -1.80 -4.25 -11.36
C GLY A 284 -2.03 -5.76 -11.57
N GLY A 285 -1.42 -6.35 -12.59
CA GLY A 285 -1.52 -7.77 -12.89
C GLY A 285 -0.82 -8.65 -11.85
N LEU A 286 -1.59 -9.54 -11.23
CA LEU A 286 -1.06 -10.59 -10.35
C LEU A 286 -0.55 -11.76 -11.19
N TRP A 287 0.46 -11.48 -12.02
CA TRP A 287 0.87 -12.38 -13.11
C TRP A 287 1.25 -13.77 -12.65
N HIS A 288 1.82 -13.90 -11.46
CA HIS A 288 2.15 -15.20 -10.88
C HIS A 288 0.90 -16.05 -10.63
N GLU A 289 -0.19 -15.44 -10.18
CA GLU A 289 -1.49 -16.08 -9.97
C GLU A 289 -2.20 -16.34 -11.31
N LEU A 290 -2.05 -15.43 -12.28
CA LEU A 290 -2.66 -15.54 -13.61
C LEU A 290 -1.93 -16.52 -14.55
N LEU A 291 -0.65 -16.79 -14.31
CA LEU A 291 0.22 -17.66 -15.13
C LEU A 291 0.95 -18.68 -14.24
N PRO A 292 0.23 -19.59 -13.58
CA PRO A 292 0.84 -20.54 -12.66
C PRO A 292 1.86 -21.43 -13.36
N GLY A 293 2.98 -21.71 -12.69
CA GLY A 293 4.08 -22.54 -13.22
C GLY A 293 4.98 -21.84 -14.25
N VAL A 294 4.71 -20.57 -14.57
CA VAL A 294 5.62 -19.73 -15.34
C VAL A 294 6.50 -18.93 -14.37
N ALA A 295 7.81 -18.87 -14.61
CA ALA A 295 8.73 -17.97 -13.93
C ALA A 295 8.47 -16.51 -14.36
N VAL A 296 7.27 -16.00 -14.09
CA VAL A 296 6.83 -14.68 -14.52
C VAL A 296 7.27 -13.61 -13.53
N VAL A 297 7.78 -12.51 -14.07
CA VAL A 297 8.35 -11.41 -13.31
C VAL A 297 7.62 -10.12 -13.70
N ASN A 298 7.01 -9.45 -12.72
CA ASN A 298 6.30 -8.19 -12.99
C ASN A 298 7.32 -7.04 -13.03
N ARG A 299 7.35 -6.31 -14.15
CA ARG A 299 8.14 -5.08 -14.32
C ARG A 299 7.23 -3.94 -14.81
N GLY A 300 5.97 -3.93 -14.41
CA GLY A 300 5.04 -2.83 -14.63
C GLY A 300 5.20 -1.72 -13.59
N ILE A 301 5.24 -0.46 -14.00
CA ILE A 301 5.28 0.69 -13.09
C ILE A 301 4.16 1.68 -13.44
N GLY A 302 3.30 2.03 -12.49
CA GLY A 302 2.26 3.03 -12.70
C GLY A 302 2.85 4.39 -13.09
N GLY A 303 2.22 5.03 -14.09
CA GLY A 303 2.72 6.27 -14.68
C GLY A 303 3.86 6.10 -15.70
N ASP A 304 4.43 4.90 -15.88
CA ASP A 304 5.56 4.69 -16.78
C ASP A 304 5.23 5.03 -18.24
N HIS A 305 6.15 5.70 -18.91
CA HIS A 305 6.06 6.10 -20.31
C HIS A 305 7.22 5.49 -21.10
N LEU A 306 7.22 5.61 -22.43
CA LEU A 306 8.21 4.98 -23.30
C LEU A 306 9.67 5.24 -22.90
N GLN A 307 10.02 6.49 -22.58
CA GLN A 307 11.38 6.82 -22.14
C GLN A 307 11.74 6.15 -20.81
N GLY A 308 10.86 6.14 -19.80
CA GLY A 308 11.12 5.46 -18.53
C GLY A 308 11.29 3.94 -18.69
N MET A 309 10.49 3.33 -19.58
CA MET A 309 10.68 1.92 -19.96
C MET A 309 12.03 1.67 -20.64
N LEU A 310 12.44 2.54 -21.56
CA LEU A 310 13.75 2.47 -22.22
C LEU A 310 14.90 2.62 -21.21
N ASP A 311 14.78 3.52 -20.23
CA ASP A 311 15.83 3.81 -19.24
C ASP A 311 16.11 2.65 -18.28
N ARG A 312 15.14 1.74 -18.09
CA ARG A 312 15.27 0.57 -17.20
C ARG A 312 15.38 -0.77 -17.94
N LEU A 313 15.15 -0.77 -19.26
CA LEU A 313 15.27 -1.96 -20.09
C LEU A 313 16.67 -2.58 -20.10
N PRO A 314 17.80 -1.81 -20.07
CA PRO A 314 19.15 -2.38 -19.98
C PRO A 314 19.34 -3.37 -18.83
N GLY A 315 18.88 -3.01 -17.62
CA GLY A 315 18.97 -3.88 -16.43
C GLY A 315 18.05 -5.10 -16.48
N ILE A 316 17.10 -5.15 -17.42
CA ILE A 316 16.26 -6.34 -17.65
C ILE A 316 16.93 -7.27 -18.67
N VAL A 317 17.42 -6.70 -19.78
CA VAL A 317 17.95 -7.50 -20.90
C VAL A 317 19.31 -8.11 -20.60
N GLU A 318 20.09 -7.56 -19.67
CA GLU A 318 21.38 -8.13 -19.26
C GLU A 318 21.25 -9.56 -18.68
N HIS A 319 20.11 -9.88 -18.07
CA HIS A 319 19.80 -11.20 -17.52
C HIS A 319 19.31 -12.21 -18.57
N LYS A 320 19.15 -11.77 -19.83
CA LYS A 320 18.73 -12.60 -20.97
C LYS A 320 17.46 -13.42 -20.70
N PRO A 321 16.34 -12.79 -20.33
CA PRO A 321 15.11 -13.50 -20.01
C PRO A 321 14.58 -14.30 -21.20
N LYS A 322 13.84 -15.38 -20.92
CA LYS A 322 13.23 -16.26 -21.91
C LYS A 322 12.29 -15.49 -22.84
N ALA A 323 11.50 -14.58 -22.30
CA ALA A 323 10.58 -13.73 -23.06
C ALA A 323 10.33 -12.40 -22.36
N ILE A 324 10.01 -11.36 -23.14
CA ILE A 324 9.51 -10.07 -22.66
C ILE A 324 8.19 -9.76 -23.38
N PHE A 325 7.13 -9.55 -22.60
CA PHE A 325 5.87 -8.98 -23.05
C PHE A 325 5.88 -7.47 -22.81
N ILE A 326 5.61 -6.68 -23.83
CA ILE A 326 5.68 -5.21 -23.77
C ILE A 326 4.29 -4.62 -24.03
N MET A 327 3.75 -3.90 -23.04
CA MET A 327 2.59 -3.02 -23.20
C MET A 327 2.98 -1.58 -22.88
N ALA A 328 3.13 -0.75 -23.90
CA ALA A 328 3.69 0.59 -23.77
C ALA A 328 2.90 1.64 -24.57
N GLY A 329 3.05 2.91 -24.18
CA GLY A 329 2.58 4.05 -24.98
C GLY A 329 1.28 4.71 -24.52
N ILE A 330 0.44 4.07 -23.70
CA ILE A 330 -0.84 4.71 -23.29
C ILE A 330 -0.61 6.01 -22.51
N ASN A 331 0.37 6.04 -21.59
CA ASN A 331 0.67 7.24 -20.82
C ASN A 331 1.23 8.35 -21.71
N ASN A 332 2.05 8.01 -22.72
CA ASN A 332 2.54 8.98 -23.72
C ASN A 332 1.40 9.64 -24.48
N ILE A 333 0.39 8.87 -24.87
CA ILE A 333 -0.77 9.37 -25.61
C ILE A 333 -1.65 10.24 -24.69
N LEU A 334 -1.92 9.79 -23.46
CA LEU A 334 -2.87 10.46 -22.57
C LEU A 334 -2.29 11.71 -21.91
N PHE A 335 -1.02 11.68 -21.51
CA PHE A 335 -0.42 12.70 -20.64
C PHE A 335 0.67 13.54 -21.31
N TYR A 336 1.12 13.16 -22.51
CA TYR A 336 2.23 13.83 -23.21
C TYR A 336 1.92 14.14 -24.69
N ASP A 337 0.66 13.98 -25.12
CA ASP A 337 0.18 14.24 -26.48
C ASP A 337 1.06 13.61 -27.59
N ALA A 338 1.64 12.44 -27.31
CA ALA A 338 2.49 11.76 -28.27
C ALA A 338 1.67 11.23 -29.45
N SER A 339 2.17 11.43 -30.66
CA SER A 339 1.56 10.88 -31.88
C SER A 339 1.74 9.35 -31.94
N PRO A 340 0.84 8.63 -32.65
CA PRO A 340 1.00 7.19 -32.88
C PRO A 340 2.36 6.82 -33.47
N ALA A 341 2.89 7.65 -34.37
CA ALA A 341 4.20 7.43 -34.99
C ALA A 341 5.34 7.56 -33.97
N SER A 342 5.28 8.55 -33.06
CA SER A 342 6.25 8.70 -31.97
C SER A 342 6.21 7.51 -31.02
N VAL A 343 5.00 7.04 -30.69
CA VAL A 343 4.82 5.84 -29.85
C VAL A 343 5.42 4.60 -30.52
N ALA A 344 5.13 4.39 -31.81
CA ALA A 344 5.69 3.29 -32.58
C ALA A 344 7.22 3.33 -32.61
N GLY A 345 7.82 4.50 -32.85
CA GLY A 345 9.28 4.68 -32.83
C GLY A 345 9.90 4.35 -31.47
N GLY A 346 9.26 4.72 -30.36
CA GLY A 346 9.72 4.34 -29.01
C GLY A 346 9.66 2.84 -28.76
N VAL A 347 8.62 2.15 -29.26
CA VAL A 347 8.52 0.69 -29.19
C VAL A 347 9.57 0.02 -30.07
N GLU A 348 9.82 0.54 -31.28
CA GLU A 348 10.89 0.06 -32.15
C GLU A 348 12.27 0.19 -31.49
N ALA A 349 12.54 1.29 -30.79
CA ALA A 349 13.78 1.48 -30.05
C ALA A 349 13.97 0.40 -28.96
N MET A 350 12.90 0.06 -28.21
CA MET A 350 12.95 -1.04 -27.23
C MET A 350 13.24 -2.39 -27.89
N ILE A 351 12.59 -2.68 -29.03
CA ILE A 351 12.79 -3.93 -29.78
C ILE A 351 14.25 -4.05 -30.26
N GLN A 352 14.82 -2.96 -30.80
CA GLN A 352 16.20 -2.95 -31.26
C GLN A 352 17.18 -3.18 -30.10
N LEU A 353 16.96 -2.51 -28.96
CA LEU A 353 17.79 -2.71 -27.77
C LEU A 353 17.75 -4.18 -27.28
N ILE A 354 16.56 -4.80 -27.26
CA ILE A 354 16.43 -6.22 -26.86
C ILE A 354 17.14 -7.13 -27.87
N LYS A 355 16.94 -6.91 -29.18
CA LYS A 355 17.60 -7.70 -30.24
C LYS A 355 19.13 -7.59 -30.17
N GLU A 356 19.66 -6.42 -29.83
CA GLU A 356 21.10 -6.19 -29.70
C GLU A 356 21.69 -6.84 -28.45
N LYS A 357 21.08 -6.60 -27.28
CA LYS A 357 21.64 -7.00 -25.98
C LYS A 357 21.25 -8.41 -25.53
N SER A 358 20.09 -8.89 -25.96
CA SER A 358 19.57 -10.22 -25.63
C SER A 358 18.90 -10.91 -26.84
N PRO A 359 19.69 -11.29 -27.87
CA PRO A 359 19.15 -11.84 -29.11
C PRO A 359 18.36 -13.15 -28.96
N SER A 360 18.52 -13.87 -27.84
CA SER A 360 17.75 -15.09 -27.53
C SER A 360 16.38 -14.82 -26.91
N THR A 361 16.12 -13.60 -26.43
CA THR A 361 14.87 -13.23 -25.77
C THR A 361 13.73 -13.12 -26.80
N LYS A 362 12.64 -13.85 -26.58
CA LYS A 362 11.43 -13.70 -27.40
C LYS A 362 10.69 -12.41 -27.03
N ILE A 363 10.30 -11.62 -28.03
CA ILE A 363 9.59 -10.36 -27.82
C ILE A 363 8.13 -10.52 -28.24
N TYR A 364 7.22 -10.15 -27.34
CA TYR A 364 5.78 -10.14 -27.56
C TYR A 364 5.25 -8.73 -27.34
N LEU A 365 4.63 -8.15 -28.36
CA LEU A 365 4.00 -6.83 -28.25
C LEU A 365 2.52 -7.01 -27.93
N GLN A 366 2.08 -6.32 -26.87
CA GLN A 366 0.69 -6.25 -26.46
C GLN A 366 0.08 -4.94 -26.95
N ASN A 367 -1.17 -5.01 -27.39
CA ASN A 367 -1.90 -3.83 -27.83
C ASN A 367 -2.19 -2.90 -26.64
N ILE A 368 -2.31 -1.60 -26.92
CA ILE A 368 -2.85 -0.66 -25.94
C ILE A 368 -4.33 -0.99 -25.72
N LEU A 369 -4.76 -1.13 -24.46
CA LEU A 369 -6.14 -1.47 -24.13
C LEU A 369 -7.09 -0.30 -24.46
N PRO A 370 -8.38 -0.58 -24.76
CA PRO A 370 -9.38 0.46 -24.98
C PRO A 370 -9.51 1.41 -23.79
N VAL A 371 -9.72 2.70 -24.07
CA VAL A 371 -9.97 3.75 -23.07
C VAL A 371 -11.33 4.39 -23.36
N ASN A 372 -12.19 4.46 -22.36
CA ASN A 372 -13.49 5.12 -22.49
C ASN A 372 -13.31 6.65 -22.53
N GLU A 373 -14.06 7.32 -23.41
CA GLU A 373 -14.09 8.79 -23.56
C GLU A 373 -12.75 9.41 -23.98
N ILE A 374 -12.46 9.27 -25.26
CA ILE A 374 -11.35 9.98 -25.89
C ILE A 374 -11.86 11.35 -26.34
N ALA A 375 -11.71 12.36 -25.50
CA ALA A 375 -11.90 13.75 -25.92
C ALA A 375 -10.58 14.27 -26.54
N GLY A 376 -10.56 14.46 -27.86
CA GLY A 376 -9.47 15.14 -28.57
C GLY A 376 -9.32 14.74 -30.04
N GLU A 377 -9.08 15.72 -30.91
CA GLU A 377 -8.70 15.48 -32.31
C GLU A 377 -7.41 14.62 -32.35
N ASN A 378 -7.35 13.61 -33.23
CA ASN A 378 -6.24 12.66 -33.43
C ASN A 378 -6.17 11.42 -32.52
N ARG A 379 -7.18 11.08 -31.71
CA ARG A 379 -7.13 9.90 -30.83
C ARG A 379 -8.12 8.76 -31.19
N ASP A 380 -8.80 8.88 -32.34
CA ASP A 380 -9.69 7.84 -32.89
C ASP A 380 -9.00 6.49 -33.14
N PHE A 381 -7.68 6.47 -33.28
CA PHE A 381 -6.88 5.26 -33.53
C PHE A 381 -6.90 4.25 -32.37
N LEU A 382 -7.40 4.64 -31.20
CA LEU A 382 -7.61 3.79 -30.03
C LEU A 382 -9.02 3.15 -30.01
N LEU A 383 -9.96 3.64 -30.83
CA LEU A 383 -11.32 3.08 -30.93
C LEU A 383 -11.30 1.69 -31.59
N ASN A 384 -12.18 0.80 -31.14
CA ASN A 384 -12.42 -0.53 -31.74
C ASN A 384 -11.17 -1.41 -31.90
N ARG A 385 -10.14 -1.21 -31.07
CA ARG A 385 -8.96 -2.07 -31.04
C ARG A 385 -9.29 -3.41 -30.39
N HIS A 386 -9.04 -4.51 -31.11
CA HIS A 386 -9.21 -5.87 -30.63
C HIS A 386 -7.92 -6.40 -29.97
N SER A 387 -8.05 -7.45 -29.16
CA SER A 387 -6.97 -8.11 -28.42
C SER A 387 -6.07 -8.91 -29.36
N THR A 388 -4.93 -8.33 -29.77
CA THR A 388 -3.93 -9.02 -30.60
C THR A 388 -2.58 -9.01 -29.89
N ILE A 389 -1.95 -10.19 -29.75
CA ILE A 389 -0.55 -10.33 -29.37
C ILE A 389 0.25 -10.61 -30.64
N ILE A 390 1.27 -9.80 -30.92
CA ILE A 390 2.13 -9.95 -32.11
C ILE A 390 3.52 -10.38 -31.66
N THR A 391 4.06 -11.44 -32.27
CA THR A 391 5.44 -11.88 -32.04
C THR A 391 6.36 -11.20 -33.06
N THR A 392 7.43 -10.56 -32.60
CA THR A 392 8.31 -9.78 -33.51
C THR A 392 9.28 -10.63 -34.35
N ASN A 393 9.23 -11.97 -34.23
CA ASN A 393 10.06 -12.87 -35.05
C ASN A 393 9.63 -12.88 -36.54
N LYS A 394 8.69 -12.02 -36.94
CA LYS A 394 8.17 -11.86 -38.31
C LYS A 394 8.15 -10.41 -38.80
N LEU A 395 8.85 -9.47 -38.12
CA LEU A 395 9.04 -8.09 -38.56
C LEU A 395 10.50 -7.81 -38.93
#